data_AF-A0A839THX7-F1
#
_entry.id   AF-A0A839THX7-F1
#
_cell.length_a   1.000
_cell.length_b   1.000
_cell.length_c   1.000
_cell.angle_alpha   90.00
_cell.angle_beta   90.00
_cell.angle_gamma   90.00
#
_symmetry.space_group_name_H-M   'P 1'
#
loop_
_entity.id
_entity.type
_entity.pdbx_description
1 polymer ?
#
loop_
_entity_poly.entity_id
_entity_poly.type
_entity_poly.pdbx_seq_one_letter_code
_entity_poly.pdbx_strand_id
1 'polypeptide(L)'
;MSNSTTVIANKPYLDNELACYVQTDKLEMLLPSIQALEATHKIQYQAQKLAYHLPSGKLQLSELRVYLPEGMAAADIESVRKTAIKSILAWHKGDLCKKKANMAHAIEVLVLDIQFKSDIDKANNFVDKDHQHGKYKHLKHNFPARYFMEDLIIDMSDNGQLLQIFGWHDWQSILTALHTPCELWRFLRYRLEQLQQSAISHVPSFDSEEVLINKFLNSSALFTQAIAIDNALIKYGMQDEPNAALIAMALAQKNHSATSQMYQQHMQQAAILWSQLSSQMITMVDENFSTKKSSEQQGNKPFTEAEKQQQHAEFSQWQQQILDESLFSRHELIRTLYRHPKQQQSLQQRGYVVHQHSYECLGRHYVLIFYGQDVEGQHSKKAIQSNLAKIALDVATRLPIAELHHVIVLGIDFITEAEDSFIDIDLWIQPVDAMSQRERQLSKQLQRLQQQSQK
;
A
#
# COMPACT_ATOMS: atom_id res chain seq x y z
N MET A 1 -15.66 15.60 -28.19
CA MET A 1 -14.81 15.30 -27.02
C MET A 1 -13.59 16.18 -27.10
N SER A 2 -13.29 16.98 -26.06
CA SER A 2 -12.06 17.77 -26.00
C SER A 2 -10.90 16.84 -25.60
N ASN A 3 -9.95 16.62 -26.51
CA ASN A 3 -8.76 15.80 -26.26
C ASN A 3 -7.80 16.57 -25.34
N SER A 4 -8.10 16.57 -24.04
CA SER A 4 -7.23 17.13 -23.00
C SER A 4 -6.10 16.15 -22.72
N THR A 5 -4.87 16.64 -22.68
CA THR A 5 -3.66 15.83 -22.51
C THR A 5 -2.73 16.50 -21.52
N THR A 6 -2.16 15.72 -20.61
CA THR A 6 -1.45 16.23 -19.43
C THR A 6 -0.17 15.42 -19.21
N VAL A 7 0.89 16.09 -18.78
CA VAL A 7 2.16 15.48 -18.35
C VAL A 7 2.08 15.33 -16.84
N ILE A 8 2.08 14.10 -16.32
CA ILE A 8 2.17 13.82 -14.87
C ILE A 8 3.64 13.56 -14.55
N ALA A 9 4.24 14.41 -13.71
CA ALA A 9 5.68 14.52 -13.60
C ALA A 9 6.35 13.62 -12.55
N ASN A 10 5.64 12.80 -11.76
CA ASN A 10 6.25 11.88 -10.79
C ASN A 10 5.35 10.65 -10.57
N LYS A 11 5.94 9.45 -10.40
CA LYS A 11 5.21 8.26 -9.98
C LYS A 11 4.76 8.42 -8.51
N PRO A 12 3.48 8.14 -8.17
CA PRO A 12 3.00 8.14 -6.80
C PRO A 12 3.85 7.22 -5.90
N TYR A 13 4.05 7.59 -4.63
CA TYR A 13 4.73 6.71 -3.65
C TYR A 13 4.08 5.33 -3.58
N LEU A 14 2.74 5.29 -3.64
CA LEU A 14 1.98 4.05 -3.62
C LEU A 14 2.27 3.14 -4.83
N ASP A 15 2.57 3.70 -6.01
CA ASP A 15 2.97 2.89 -7.17
C ASP A 15 4.28 2.11 -6.89
N ASN A 16 5.21 2.74 -6.19
CA ASN A 16 6.46 2.10 -5.79
C ASN A 16 6.23 1.07 -4.66
N GLU A 17 5.40 1.39 -3.67
CA GLU A 17 5.08 0.46 -2.58
C GLU A 17 4.39 -0.81 -3.10
N LEU A 18 3.49 -0.67 -4.08
CA LEU A 18 2.79 -1.82 -4.68
C LEU A 18 3.74 -2.84 -5.33
N ALA A 19 4.90 -2.40 -5.81
CA ALA A 19 5.90 -3.29 -6.40
C ALA A 19 6.38 -4.37 -5.42
N CYS A 20 6.38 -4.09 -4.11
CA CYS A 20 6.74 -5.05 -3.07
C CYS A 20 5.74 -6.21 -2.90
N TYR A 21 4.54 -6.13 -3.50
CA TYR A 21 3.46 -7.11 -3.33
C TYR A 21 3.24 -8.02 -4.56
N VAL A 22 4.04 -7.87 -5.61
CA VAL A 22 3.89 -8.64 -6.85
C VAL A 22 4.30 -10.11 -6.61
N GLN A 23 3.39 -11.06 -6.87
CA GLN A 23 3.62 -12.49 -6.59
C GLN A 23 4.24 -13.30 -7.73
N THR A 24 4.04 -12.86 -8.97
CA THR A 24 4.42 -13.65 -10.16
C THR A 24 5.02 -12.77 -11.23
N ASP A 25 5.77 -13.40 -12.12
CA ASP A 25 6.19 -12.77 -13.37
C ASP A 25 4.99 -12.24 -14.14
N LYS A 26 5.22 -11.15 -14.86
CA LYS A 26 4.21 -10.45 -15.64
C LYS A 26 3.63 -11.40 -16.69
N LEU A 27 2.32 -11.60 -16.68
CA LEU A 27 1.66 -12.42 -17.69
C LEU A 27 1.30 -11.55 -18.89
N GLU A 28 1.99 -11.71 -20.00
CA GLU A 28 1.62 -11.05 -21.26
C GLU A 28 0.29 -11.60 -21.79
N MET A 29 -0.61 -10.69 -22.19
CA MET A 29 -1.93 -11.02 -22.69
C MET A 29 -1.98 -10.83 -24.19
N LEU A 30 -2.37 -11.88 -24.92
CA LEU A 30 -2.65 -11.78 -26.34
C LEU A 30 -4.12 -11.38 -26.55
N LEU A 31 -4.35 -10.28 -27.26
CA LEU A 31 -5.66 -9.71 -27.54
C LEU A 31 -5.90 -9.69 -29.06
N PRO A 32 -6.40 -10.79 -29.66
CA PRO A 32 -6.48 -10.95 -31.12
C PRO A 32 -7.29 -9.85 -31.83
N SER A 33 -8.34 -9.35 -31.18
CA SER A 33 -9.19 -8.29 -31.76
C SER A 33 -8.49 -6.92 -31.81
N ILE A 34 -7.56 -6.62 -30.90
CA ILE A 34 -6.70 -5.42 -31.01
C ILE A 34 -5.58 -5.68 -32.03
N GLN A 35 -5.03 -6.89 -32.05
CA GLN A 35 -4.01 -7.28 -33.02
C GLN A 35 -4.49 -7.09 -34.47
N ALA A 36 -5.77 -7.39 -34.74
CA ALA A 36 -6.39 -7.13 -36.05
C ALA A 36 -6.42 -5.63 -36.43
N LEU A 37 -6.42 -4.72 -35.45
CA LEU A 37 -6.37 -3.28 -35.68
C LEU A 37 -4.94 -2.77 -35.97
N GLU A 38 -3.89 -3.54 -35.65
CA GLU A 38 -2.50 -3.16 -35.94
C GLU A 38 -2.28 -2.98 -37.44
N ALA A 39 -2.81 -3.89 -38.25
CA ALA A 39 -2.72 -3.83 -39.71
C ALA A 39 -3.56 -2.71 -40.31
N THR A 40 -4.76 -2.46 -39.76
CA THR A 40 -5.75 -1.52 -40.32
C THR A 40 -5.41 -0.07 -39.98
N HIS A 41 -4.94 0.17 -38.75
CA HIS A 41 -4.79 1.52 -38.21
C HIS A 41 -3.35 1.84 -37.76
N LYS A 42 -2.36 0.97 -38.04
CA LYS A 42 -0.96 1.12 -37.59
C LYS A 42 -0.83 1.30 -36.08
N ILE A 43 -1.75 0.68 -35.34
CA ILE A 43 -1.79 0.69 -33.88
C ILE A 43 -0.78 -0.32 -33.37
N GLN A 44 -0.25 -0.09 -32.17
CA GLN A 44 0.45 -1.12 -31.39
C GLN A 44 -0.19 -1.20 -30.02
N TYR A 45 -0.08 -2.34 -29.35
CA TYR A 45 -0.54 -2.45 -27.97
C TYR A 45 0.41 -3.28 -27.12
N GLN A 46 0.33 -3.07 -25.81
CA GLN A 46 0.95 -3.90 -24.80
C GLN A 46 -0.11 -4.24 -23.77
N ALA A 47 -0.23 -5.51 -23.41
CA ALA A 47 -1.20 -5.98 -22.46
C ALA A 47 -0.54 -6.95 -21.48
N GLN A 48 -0.65 -6.69 -20.19
CA GLN A 48 -0.07 -7.53 -19.15
C GLN A 48 -1.00 -7.66 -17.95
N LYS A 49 -0.94 -8.80 -17.25
CA LYS A 49 -1.61 -9.03 -15.97
C LYS A 49 -0.58 -9.18 -14.86
N LEU A 50 -0.79 -8.44 -13.77
CA LEU A 50 0.01 -8.42 -12.55
C LEU A 50 -0.85 -8.91 -11.39
N ALA A 51 -0.32 -9.86 -10.62
CA ALA A 51 -0.96 -10.38 -9.41
C ALA A 51 -0.28 -9.81 -8.17
N TYR A 52 -1.03 -9.03 -7.40
CA TYR A 52 -0.59 -8.46 -6.13
C TYR A 52 -1.23 -9.22 -4.97
N HIS A 53 -0.45 -9.49 -3.93
CA HIS A 53 -0.95 -10.04 -2.68
C HIS A 53 -0.84 -9.01 -1.57
N LEU A 54 -1.90 -8.23 -1.42
CA LEU A 54 -2.02 -7.23 -0.37
C LEU A 54 -2.46 -7.93 0.94
N PRO A 55 -2.27 -7.31 2.11
CA PRO A 55 -2.66 -7.92 3.40
C PRO A 55 -4.14 -8.25 3.47
N SER A 56 -4.94 -7.37 2.89
CA SER A 56 -6.39 -7.44 2.94
C SER A 56 -6.99 -8.29 1.82
N GLY A 57 -6.19 -8.78 0.87
CA GLY A 57 -6.63 -9.70 -0.18
C GLY A 57 -5.79 -9.64 -1.47
N LYS A 58 -6.29 -10.30 -2.52
CA LYS A 58 -5.58 -10.44 -3.80
C LYS A 58 -6.08 -9.41 -4.80
N LEU A 59 -5.17 -8.60 -5.36
CA LEU A 59 -5.47 -7.67 -6.44
C LEU A 59 -4.91 -8.21 -7.76
N GLN A 60 -5.77 -8.31 -8.76
CA GLN A 60 -5.41 -8.74 -10.11
C GLN A 60 -5.52 -7.52 -11.02
N LEU A 61 -4.38 -6.95 -11.39
CA LEU A 61 -4.30 -5.75 -12.21
C LEU A 61 -3.97 -6.11 -13.65
N SER A 62 -4.89 -5.83 -14.56
CA SER A 62 -4.68 -5.91 -16.00
C SER A 62 -4.32 -4.52 -16.52
N GLU A 63 -3.14 -4.37 -17.10
CA GLU A 63 -2.74 -3.13 -17.76
C GLU A 63 -2.84 -3.31 -19.27
N LEU A 64 -3.53 -2.39 -19.93
CA LEU A 64 -3.63 -2.34 -21.39
C LEU A 64 -3.19 -0.96 -21.88
N ARG A 65 -2.06 -0.93 -22.59
CA ARG A 65 -1.54 0.26 -23.25
C ARG A 65 -1.77 0.14 -24.76
N VAL A 66 -2.41 1.14 -25.36
CA VAL A 66 -2.67 1.20 -26.80
C VAL A 66 -2.01 2.44 -27.37
N TYR A 67 -1.16 2.25 -28.36
CA TYR A 67 -0.42 3.29 -29.04
C TYR A 67 -1.08 3.64 -30.37
N LEU A 68 -1.60 4.86 -30.46
CA LEU A 68 -2.26 5.39 -31.64
C LEU A 68 -1.31 6.27 -32.45
N PRO A 69 -1.45 6.30 -33.79
CA PRO A 69 -0.83 7.33 -34.62
C PRO A 69 -1.34 8.73 -34.27
N GLU A 70 -0.48 9.74 -34.42
CA GLU A 70 -0.92 11.14 -34.40
C GLU A 70 -1.92 11.42 -35.54
N GLY A 71 -2.93 12.26 -35.27
CA GLY A 71 -3.92 12.67 -36.26
C GLY A 71 -5.07 11.68 -36.52
N MET A 72 -5.16 10.57 -35.78
CA MET A 72 -6.30 9.65 -35.87
C MET A 72 -7.63 10.34 -35.59
N ALA A 73 -8.66 10.06 -36.39
CA ALA A 73 -9.97 10.68 -36.24
C ALA A 73 -10.66 10.22 -34.94
N ALA A 74 -11.45 11.11 -34.32
CA ALA A 74 -12.10 10.83 -33.04
C ALA A 74 -13.01 9.58 -33.07
N ALA A 75 -13.66 9.31 -34.20
CA ALA A 75 -14.49 8.12 -34.37
C ALA A 75 -13.66 6.82 -34.36
N ASP A 76 -12.48 6.83 -34.98
CA ASP A 76 -11.56 5.70 -34.99
C ASP A 76 -10.96 5.48 -33.60
N ILE A 77 -10.58 6.55 -32.90
CA ILE A 77 -10.12 6.49 -31.50
C ILE A 77 -11.17 5.81 -30.61
N GLU A 78 -12.44 6.19 -30.77
CA GLU A 78 -13.55 5.59 -30.03
C GLU A 78 -13.76 4.11 -30.38
N SER A 79 -13.66 3.76 -31.66
CA SER A 79 -13.74 2.38 -32.13
C SER A 79 -12.63 1.51 -31.54
N VAL A 80 -11.40 2.02 -31.52
CA VAL A 80 -10.25 1.36 -30.92
C VAL A 80 -10.46 1.19 -29.41
N ARG A 81 -10.90 2.24 -28.71
CA ARG A 81 -11.19 2.18 -27.27
C ARG A 81 -12.23 1.10 -26.94
N LYS A 82 -13.35 1.08 -27.67
CA LYS A 82 -14.41 0.05 -27.49
C LYS A 82 -13.89 -1.35 -27.79
N THR A 83 -13.10 -1.50 -28.86
CA THR A 83 -12.51 -2.78 -29.23
C THR A 83 -11.53 -3.26 -28.17
N ALA A 84 -10.69 -2.37 -27.64
CA ALA A 84 -9.74 -2.66 -26.58
C ALA A 84 -10.43 -3.21 -25.33
N ILE A 85 -11.47 -2.51 -24.86
CA ILE A 85 -12.27 -2.90 -23.69
C ILE A 85 -12.98 -4.23 -23.92
N LYS A 86 -13.61 -4.44 -25.09
CA LYS A 86 -14.27 -5.72 -25.40
C LYS A 86 -13.28 -6.88 -25.46
N SER A 87 -12.08 -6.64 -26.00
CA SER A 87 -11.03 -7.66 -26.14
C SER A 87 -10.57 -8.16 -24.78
N ILE A 88 -10.27 -7.24 -23.86
CA ILE A 88 -9.81 -7.60 -22.52
C ILE A 88 -10.92 -8.20 -21.65
N LEU A 89 -12.18 -7.76 -21.82
CA LEU A 89 -13.32 -8.40 -21.18
C LEU A 89 -13.50 -9.85 -21.64
N ALA A 90 -13.37 -10.12 -22.94
CA ALA A 90 -13.44 -11.47 -23.48
C ALA A 90 -12.29 -12.34 -22.95
N TRP A 91 -11.07 -11.79 -22.90
CA TRP A 91 -9.92 -12.46 -22.31
C TRP A 91 -10.14 -12.78 -20.82
N HIS A 92 -10.62 -11.81 -20.04
CA HIS A 92 -10.90 -11.94 -18.61
C HIS A 92 -11.97 -13.01 -18.33
N LYS A 93 -13.08 -13.03 -19.10
CA LYS A 93 -14.08 -14.09 -19.01
C LYS A 93 -13.46 -15.47 -19.30
N GLY A 94 -12.56 -15.55 -20.28
CA GLY A 94 -11.80 -16.77 -20.57
C GLY A 94 -10.86 -17.21 -19.44
N ASP A 95 -10.18 -16.27 -18.77
CA ASP A 95 -9.31 -16.55 -17.62
C ASP A 95 -10.12 -17.05 -16.41
N LEU A 96 -11.25 -16.40 -16.11
CA LEU A 96 -12.15 -16.82 -15.03
C LEU A 96 -12.70 -18.23 -15.26
N CYS A 97 -13.13 -18.57 -16.47
CA CYS A 97 -13.63 -19.92 -16.80
C CYS A 97 -12.59 -21.03 -16.59
N LYS A 98 -11.29 -20.71 -16.72
CA LYS A 98 -10.20 -21.68 -16.50
C LYS A 98 -9.88 -21.90 -15.02
N LYS A 99 -10.16 -20.92 -14.16
CA LYS A 99 -9.86 -20.96 -12.72
C LYS A 99 -11.10 -21.45 -11.94
N LYS A 100 -11.16 -22.75 -11.63
CA LYS A 100 -12.23 -23.31 -10.78
C LYS A 100 -12.21 -22.68 -9.36
N ALA A 101 -13.30 -22.00 -9.00
CA ALA A 101 -13.90 -21.81 -7.67
C ALA A 101 -13.10 -21.23 -6.48
N ASN A 102 -11.80 -20.90 -6.56
CA ASN A 102 -11.04 -20.37 -5.41
C ASN A 102 -10.85 -18.84 -5.37
N MET A 103 -11.65 -18.07 -6.12
CA MET A 103 -11.44 -16.63 -6.36
C MET A 103 -12.31 -15.70 -5.48
N ALA A 104 -13.02 -16.20 -4.46
CA ALA A 104 -14.01 -15.43 -3.68
C ALA A 104 -13.48 -14.16 -2.95
N HIS A 105 -12.17 -13.86 -3.01
CA HIS A 105 -11.54 -12.74 -2.32
C HIS A 105 -10.56 -11.94 -3.21
N ALA A 106 -10.65 -12.07 -4.54
CA ALA A 106 -9.83 -11.30 -5.48
C ALA A 106 -10.60 -10.12 -6.07
N ILE A 107 -9.95 -8.95 -6.11
CA ILE A 107 -10.43 -7.78 -6.85
C ILE A 107 -9.73 -7.77 -8.21
N GLU A 108 -10.52 -7.71 -9.28
CA GLU A 108 -10.02 -7.62 -10.65
C GLU A 108 -10.14 -6.17 -11.14
N VAL A 109 -9.03 -5.61 -11.62
CA VAL A 109 -8.90 -4.24 -12.09
C VAL A 109 -8.32 -4.22 -13.51
N LEU A 110 -8.84 -3.34 -14.35
CA LEU A 110 -8.27 -2.98 -15.64
C LEU A 110 -7.87 -1.51 -15.64
N VAL A 111 -6.62 -1.22 -15.97
CA VAL A 111 -6.14 0.14 -16.27
C VAL A 111 -5.89 0.23 -17.77
N LEU A 112 -6.69 1.05 -18.44
CA LEU A 112 -6.52 1.37 -19.85
C LEU A 112 -5.70 2.66 -19.99
N ASP A 113 -4.68 2.63 -20.84
CA ASP A 113 -3.88 3.79 -21.22
C ASP A 113 -3.83 3.88 -22.75
N ILE A 114 -4.33 4.98 -23.30
CA ILE A 114 -4.27 5.24 -24.74
C ILE A 114 -3.28 6.38 -24.95
N GLN A 115 -2.21 6.11 -25.69
CA GLN A 115 -1.11 7.02 -25.93
C GLN A 115 -1.01 7.37 -27.42
N PHE A 116 -0.66 8.61 -27.75
CA PHE A 116 -0.30 9.00 -29.11
C PHE A 116 1.21 8.93 -29.30
N LYS A 117 1.66 8.28 -30.38
CA LYS A 117 3.07 8.22 -30.78
C LYS A 117 3.49 9.49 -31.50
N SER A 118 4.55 10.13 -31.00
CA SER A 118 5.20 11.22 -31.72
C SER A 118 6.10 10.68 -32.83
N ASP A 119 6.08 11.31 -34.01
CA ASP A 119 6.87 10.91 -35.19
C ASP A 119 8.40 11.03 -35.01
N ILE A 120 8.88 11.53 -33.87
CA ILE A 120 10.30 11.75 -33.56
C ILE A 120 11.07 10.41 -33.36
N ASP A 121 10.37 9.30 -33.10
CA ASP A 121 10.99 7.99 -32.83
C ASP A 121 11.63 7.31 -34.05
N LYS A 122 11.46 7.85 -35.27
CA LYS A 122 12.16 7.32 -36.46
C LYS A 122 13.64 7.70 -36.54
N ALA A 123 14.11 8.65 -35.73
CA ALA A 123 15.46 9.22 -35.88
C ALA A 123 16.54 8.59 -34.97
N ASN A 124 16.20 8.00 -33.82
CA ASN A 124 17.21 7.53 -32.86
C ASN A 124 16.97 6.07 -32.43
N ASN A 125 17.41 5.14 -33.26
CA ASN A 125 17.71 3.76 -32.84
C ASN A 125 18.99 3.75 -32.00
N PHE A 126 19.06 4.40 -30.83
CA PHE A 126 20.14 4.17 -29.85
C PHE A 126 19.83 4.78 -28.48
N VAL A 127 19.90 3.92 -27.46
CA VAL A 127 20.17 4.16 -26.02
C VAL A 127 19.02 4.59 -25.07
N ASP A 128 19.02 3.87 -23.94
CA ASP A 128 18.43 4.06 -22.60
C ASP A 128 16.96 3.73 -22.29
N LYS A 129 16.82 2.70 -21.45
CA LYS A 129 15.56 2.11 -20.97
C LYS A 129 14.94 2.82 -19.75
N ASP A 130 15.63 3.76 -19.12
CA ASP A 130 15.19 4.27 -17.80
C ASP A 130 14.61 5.69 -17.77
N HIS A 131 14.53 6.43 -18.89
CA HIS A 131 14.10 7.84 -18.86
C HIS A 131 13.10 8.26 -19.98
N GLN A 132 12.07 7.44 -20.26
CA GLN A 132 11.01 7.76 -21.25
C GLN A 132 9.68 8.30 -20.65
N HIS A 133 9.70 9.06 -19.56
CA HIS A 133 8.44 9.59 -18.96
C HIS A 133 7.95 10.92 -19.54
N GLY A 134 8.52 11.42 -20.64
CA GLY A 134 8.14 12.72 -21.22
C GLY A 134 7.70 12.72 -22.70
N LYS A 135 7.58 11.57 -23.38
CA LYS A 135 7.48 11.52 -24.86
C LYS A 135 6.12 11.13 -25.45
N TYR A 136 5.18 10.68 -24.62
CA TYR A 136 3.87 10.20 -25.10
C TYR A 136 2.74 11.09 -24.59
N LYS A 137 1.80 11.41 -25.48
CA LYS A 137 0.62 12.20 -25.15
C LYS A 137 -0.49 11.22 -24.71
N HIS A 138 -0.86 11.24 -23.43
CA HIS A 138 -1.89 10.36 -22.89
C HIS A 138 -3.29 10.93 -23.15
N LEU A 139 -4.19 10.09 -23.69
CA LEU A 139 -5.59 10.43 -23.87
C LEU A 139 -6.31 10.36 -22.52
N LYS A 140 -6.94 11.46 -22.10
CA LYS A 140 -7.81 11.44 -20.93
C LYS A 140 -9.12 10.75 -21.25
N HIS A 141 -9.43 9.69 -20.51
CA HIS A 141 -10.71 8.99 -20.56
C HIS A 141 -11.08 8.50 -19.16
N ASN A 142 -12.38 8.41 -18.89
CA ASN A 142 -12.93 8.03 -17.60
C ASN A 142 -14.04 6.98 -17.76
N PHE A 143 -14.31 6.26 -16.67
CA PHE A 143 -15.31 5.19 -16.63
C PHE A 143 -16.24 5.40 -15.42
N PRO A 144 -17.14 6.41 -15.48
CA PRO A 144 -18.10 6.65 -14.41
C PRO A 144 -19.14 5.52 -14.30
N ALA A 145 -19.93 5.50 -13.21
CA ALA A 145 -20.95 4.47 -13.00
C ALA A 145 -21.90 4.29 -14.19
N ARG A 146 -22.30 5.40 -14.83
CA ARG A 146 -23.15 5.38 -16.03
C ARG A 146 -22.55 4.58 -17.20
N TYR A 147 -21.22 4.57 -17.36
CA TYR A 147 -20.57 3.82 -18.43
C TYR A 147 -20.80 2.33 -18.28
N PHE A 148 -20.72 1.83 -17.03
CA PHE A 148 -21.02 0.43 -16.74
C PHE A 148 -22.49 0.10 -16.98
N MET A 149 -23.40 1.04 -16.73
CA MET A 149 -24.83 0.81 -16.92
C MET A 149 -25.25 0.86 -18.40
N GLU A 150 -24.71 1.79 -19.17
CA GLU A 150 -25.16 2.13 -20.52
C GLU A 150 -24.34 1.41 -21.61
N ASP A 151 -23.01 1.43 -21.49
CA ASP A 151 -22.09 1.03 -22.55
C ASP A 151 -21.47 -0.36 -22.35
N LEU A 152 -21.40 -0.80 -21.09
CA LEU A 152 -20.82 -2.07 -20.69
C LEU A 152 -21.92 -2.97 -20.16
N ILE A 153 -22.88 -3.36 -21.01
CA ILE A 153 -24.03 -4.24 -20.65
C ILE A 153 -23.53 -5.31 -19.69
N ILE A 154 -23.84 -5.12 -18.41
CA ILE A 154 -23.14 -5.80 -17.34
C ILE A 154 -23.63 -7.24 -17.38
N ASP A 155 -22.79 -8.18 -17.83
CA ASP A 155 -22.89 -9.55 -17.33
C ASP A 155 -22.46 -9.47 -15.87
N MET A 156 -23.38 -9.04 -15.00
CA MET A 156 -23.31 -9.26 -13.56
C MET A 156 -23.45 -10.77 -13.40
N SER A 157 -22.42 -11.53 -13.77
CA SER A 157 -22.42 -12.97 -13.54
C SER A 157 -22.69 -13.17 -12.05
N ASP A 158 -23.58 -14.10 -11.72
CA ASP A 158 -24.06 -14.42 -10.36
C ASP A 158 -22.94 -14.68 -9.32
N ASN A 159 -21.67 -14.70 -9.75
CA ASN A 159 -20.47 -14.98 -8.97
C ASN A 159 -19.75 -13.74 -8.38
N GLY A 160 -20.28 -12.52 -8.56
CA GLY A 160 -19.82 -11.34 -7.79
C GLY A 160 -18.44 -10.75 -8.14
N GLN A 161 -17.77 -11.19 -9.22
CA GLN A 161 -16.46 -10.68 -9.65
C GLN A 161 -16.58 -9.74 -10.86
N LEU A 162 -16.94 -8.48 -10.60
CA LEU A 162 -16.97 -7.43 -11.62
C LEU A 162 -15.54 -6.92 -11.90
N LEU A 163 -15.13 -6.89 -13.17
CA LEU A 163 -13.89 -6.24 -13.60
C LEU A 163 -14.05 -4.72 -13.50
N GLN A 164 -13.29 -4.10 -12.61
CA GLN A 164 -13.29 -2.65 -12.42
C GLN A 164 -12.39 -1.96 -13.45
N ILE A 165 -12.95 -1.13 -14.32
CA ILE A 165 -12.20 -0.43 -15.37
C ILE A 165 -11.87 0.99 -14.95
N PHE A 166 -10.62 1.40 -15.14
CA PHE A 166 -10.11 2.75 -14.89
C PHE A 166 -9.35 3.27 -16.11
N GLY A 167 -9.40 4.59 -16.31
CA GLY A 167 -8.46 5.26 -17.18
C GLY A 167 -7.14 5.49 -16.47
N TRP A 168 -6.03 5.55 -17.22
CA TRP A 168 -4.71 5.76 -16.66
C TRP A 168 -4.63 7.01 -15.76
N HIS A 169 -5.23 8.12 -16.19
CA HIS A 169 -5.27 9.35 -15.39
C HIS A 169 -6.05 9.18 -14.09
N ASP A 170 -7.19 8.50 -14.13
CA ASP A 170 -8.02 8.25 -12.95
C ASP A 170 -7.27 7.33 -11.97
N TRP A 171 -6.63 6.28 -12.48
CA TRP A 171 -5.80 5.37 -11.70
C TRP A 171 -4.66 6.10 -10.99
N GLN A 172 -3.91 6.94 -11.71
CA GLN A 172 -2.83 7.75 -11.12
C GLN A 172 -3.34 8.75 -10.07
N SER A 173 -4.54 9.31 -10.28
CA SER A 173 -5.18 10.21 -9.31
C SER A 173 -5.60 9.45 -8.04
N ILE A 174 -6.15 8.23 -8.19
CA ILE A 174 -6.49 7.33 -7.06
C ILE A 174 -5.25 7.03 -6.24
N LEU A 175 -4.16 6.62 -6.88
CA LEU A 175 -2.93 6.26 -6.18
C LEU A 175 -2.29 7.43 -5.45
N THR A 176 -2.40 8.63 -6.02
CA THR A 176 -1.94 9.88 -5.41
C THR A 176 -2.77 10.25 -4.19
N ALA A 177 -4.07 9.96 -4.18
CA ALA A 177 -4.98 10.37 -3.11
C ALA A 177 -5.03 9.39 -1.92
N LEU A 178 -4.86 8.09 -2.15
CA LEU A 178 -5.06 7.06 -1.11
C LEU A 178 -3.81 6.79 -0.25
N HIS A 179 -2.61 7.05 -0.80
CA HIS A 179 -1.31 6.97 -0.14
C HIS A 179 -0.85 5.60 0.41
N THR A 180 -1.73 4.64 0.71
CA THR A 180 -1.34 3.33 1.26
C THR A 180 -2.00 2.16 0.50
N PRO A 181 -1.39 0.96 0.52
CA PRO A 181 -1.99 -0.24 -0.08
C PRO A 181 -3.31 -0.65 0.59
N CYS A 182 -3.44 -0.41 1.89
CA CYS A 182 -4.64 -0.72 2.67
C CYS A 182 -5.82 0.14 2.25
N GLU A 183 -5.58 1.44 2.06
CA GLU A 183 -6.61 2.37 1.60
C GLU A 183 -6.98 2.11 0.12
N LEU A 184 -6.03 1.73 -0.74
CA LEU A 184 -6.33 1.27 -2.10
C LEU A 184 -7.29 0.08 -2.09
N TRP A 185 -7.00 -0.94 -1.29
CA TRP A 185 -7.85 -2.11 -1.19
C TRP A 185 -9.27 -1.75 -0.73
N ARG A 186 -9.39 -0.94 0.33
CA ARG A 186 -10.68 -0.48 0.86
C ARG A 186 -11.45 0.35 -0.18
N PHE A 187 -10.78 1.25 -0.88
CA PHE A 187 -11.39 2.06 -1.93
C PHE A 187 -11.90 1.20 -3.08
N LEU A 188 -11.13 0.20 -3.54
CA LEU A 188 -11.56 -0.69 -4.62
C LEU A 188 -12.79 -1.51 -4.22
N ARG A 189 -12.90 -1.93 -2.95
CA ARG A 189 -14.12 -2.57 -2.43
C ARG A 189 -15.30 -1.60 -2.39
N TYR A 190 -15.06 -0.40 -1.86
CA TYR A 190 -16.08 0.65 -1.80
C TYR A 190 -16.62 1.00 -3.19
N ARG A 191 -15.74 1.15 -4.20
CA ARG A 191 -16.14 1.39 -5.59
C ARG A 191 -16.96 0.24 -6.17
N LEU A 192 -16.56 -1.01 -5.90
CA LEU A 192 -17.32 -2.18 -6.33
C LEU A 192 -18.74 -2.17 -5.75
N GLU A 193 -18.89 -1.86 -4.46
CA GLU A 193 -20.20 -1.72 -3.80
C GLU A 193 -21.03 -0.59 -4.45
N GLN A 194 -20.41 0.55 -4.76
CA GLN A 194 -21.08 1.67 -5.44
C GLN A 194 -21.53 1.32 -6.88
N LEU A 195 -20.76 0.53 -7.60
CA LEU A 195 -21.14 0.01 -8.93
C LEU A 195 -22.29 -0.98 -8.83
N GLN A 196 -22.26 -1.91 -7.87
CA GLN A 196 -23.36 -2.85 -7.61
C GLN A 196 -24.64 -2.13 -7.23
N GLN A 197 -24.57 -1.11 -6.37
CA GLN A 197 -25.72 -0.27 -6.03
C GLN A 197 -26.30 0.44 -7.25
N SER A 198 -25.45 0.93 -8.16
CA SER A 198 -25.92 1.57 -9.40
C SER A 198 -26.62 0.59 -10.33
N ALA A 199 -26.11 -0.63 -10.42
CA ALA A 199 -26.72 -1.69 -11.22
C ALA A 199 -28.10 -2.10 -10.67
N ILE A 200 -28.26 -2.18 -9.35
CA ILE A 200 -29.54 -2.55 -8.70
C ILE A 200 -30.56 -1.40 -8.75
N SER A 201 -30.12 -0.18 -8.45
CA SER A 201 -31.02 0.99 -8.38
C SER A 201 -31.34 1.60 -9.75
N HIS A 202 -30.60 1.21 -10.79
CA HIS A 202 -30.60 1.85 -12.10
C HIS A 202 -30.30 3.36 -12.05
N VAL A 203 -29.60 3.83 -11.02
CA VAL A 203 -29.15 5.22 -10.86
C VAL A 203 -27.64 5.24 -10.67
N PRO A 204 -26.87 6.03 -11.45
CA PRO A 204 -25.42 6.12 -11.27
C PRO A 204 -25.09 6.70 -9.90
N SER A 205 -24.30 5.99 -9.09
CA SER A 205 -23.91 6.40 -7.74
C SER A 205 -22.78 7.45 -7.70
N PHE A 206 -22.02 7.59 -8.80
CA PHE A 206 -20.96 8.59 -8.95
C PHE A 206 -20.73 9.01 -10.40
N ASP A 207 -20.36 10.29 -10.57
CA ASP A 207 -20.09 10.92 -11.87
C ASP A 207 -18.61 10.93 -12.26
N SER A 208 -17.70 10.85 -11.29
CA SER A 208 -16.26 10.80 -11.51
C SER A 208 -15.54 10.06 -10.38
N GLU A 209 -14.34 9.55 -10.68
CA GLU A 209 -13.49 8.90 -9.68
C GLU A 209 -13.03 9.90 -8.60
N GLU A 210 -12.74 11.15 -8.96
CA GLU A 210 -12.37 12.20 -8.01
C GLU A 210 -13.47 12.44 -6.95
N VAL A 211 -14.73 12.53 -7.37
CA VAL A 211 -15.86 12.67 -6.44
C VAL A 211 -15.98 11.43 -5.55
N LEU A 212 -15.78 10.24 -6.11
CA LEU A 212 -15.88 8.99 -5.37
C LEU A 212 -14.78 8.84 -4.32
N ILE A 213 -13.53 9.17 -4.67
CA ILE A 213 -12.38 9.18 -3.75
C ILE A 213 -12.62 10.18 -2.63
N ASN A 214 -13.08 11.39 -2.95
CA ASN A 214 -13.39 12.41 -1.95
C ASN A 214 -14.48 11.93 -0.99
N LYS A 215 -15.55 11.28 -1.49
CA LYS A 215 -16.58 10.67 -0.63
C LYS A 215 -16.00 9.56 0.26
N PHE A 216 -15.12 8.71 -0.27
CA PHE A 216 -14.48 7.63 0.48
C PHE A 216 -13.58 8.15 1.60
N LEU A 217 -12.65 9.06 1.28
CA LEU A 217 -11.73 9.65 2.26
C LEU A 217 -12.47 10.49 3.32
N ASN A 218 -13.67 10.98 2.98
CA ASN A 218 -14.54 11.69 3.91
C ASN A 218 -15.54 10.80 4.66
N SER A 219 -15.52 9.49 4.44
CA SER A 219 -16.43 8.55 5.09
C SER A 219 -15.96 8.19 6.49
N SER A 220 -16.90 8.00 7.42
CA SER A 220 -16.59 7.40 8.73
C SER A 220 -16.05 5.97 8.60
N ALA A 221 -16.31 5.30 7.47
CA ALA A 221 -15.83 3.96 7.20
C ALA A 221 -14.29 3.87 7.22
N LEU A 222 -13.60 4.97 6.90
CA LEU A 222 -12.14 5.07 6.89
C LEU A 222 -11.50 4.62 8.22
N PHE A 223 -12.15 4.94 9.35
CA PHE A 223 -11.63 4.64 10.68
C PHE A 223 -12.13 3.32 11.29
N THR A 224 -12.98 2.57 10.58
CA THR A 224 -13.64 1.37 11.14
C THR A 224 -12.64 0.33 11.62
N GLN A 225 -11.60 0.06 10.82
CA GLN A 225 -10.56 -0.91 11.18
C GLN A 225 -9.76 -0.44 12.40
N ALA A 226 -9.32 0.82 12.39
CA ALA A 226 -8.58 1.40 13.49
C ALA A 226 -9.38 1.36 14.80
N ILE A 227 -10.67 1.69 14.75
CA ILE A 227 -11.58 1.63 15.91
C ILE A 227 -11.76 0.18 16.39
N ALA A 228 -11.88 -0.78 15.48
CA ALA A 228 -12.00 -2.20 15.86
C ALA A 228 -10.73 -2.69 16.59
N ILE A 229 -9.55 -2.27 16.12
CA ILE A 229 -8.28 -2.59 16.75
C ILE A 229 -8.12 -1.88 18.10
N ASP A 230 -8.43 -0.58 18.18
CA ASP A 230 -8.37 0.20 19.42
C ASP A 230 -9.20 -0.46 20.53
N ASN A 231 -10.43 -0.88 20.21
CA ASN A 231 -11.28 -1.63 21.13
C ASN A 231 -10.69 -2.99 21.53
N ALA A 232 -10.01 -3.68 20.60
CA ALA A 232 -9.35 -4.94 20.90
C ALA A 232 -8.12 -4.75 21.82
N LEU A 233 -7.35 -3.68 21.63
CA LEU A 233 -6.22 -3.32 22.50
C LEU A 233 -6.70 -3.04 23.93
N ILE A 234 -7.81 -2.30 24.09
CA ILE A 234 -8.43 -2.06 25.41
C ILE A 234 -8.87 -3.37 26.05
N LYS A 235 -9.54 -4.24 25.28
CA LYS A 235 -9.98 -5.54 25.76
C LYS A 235 -8.81 -6.42 26.24
N TYR A 236 -7.64 -6.28 25.61
CA TYR A 236 -6.42 -6.99 26.00
C TYR A 236 -5.62 -6.33 27.12
N GLY A 237 -6.07 -5.17 27.64
CA GLY A 237 -5.34 -4.42 28.67
C GLY A 237 -4.05 -3.79 28.16
N MET A 238 -3.91 -3.65 26.85
CA MET A 238 -2.77 -2.97 26.21
C MET A 238 -2.95 -1.45 26.18
N GLN A 239 -4.18 -0.99 26.37
CA GLN A 239 -4.55 0.41 26.39
C GLN A 239 -5.69 0.61 27.39
N ASP A 240 -5.61 1.65 28.22
CA ASP A 240 -6.61 1.89 29.26
C ASP A 240 -7.85 2.62 28.71
N GLU A 241 -7.62 3.58 27.81
CA GLU A 241 -8.65 4.45 27.22
C GLU A 241 -8.52 4.47 25.69
N PRO A 242 -9.59 4.75 24.93
CA PRO A 242 -9.48 4.79 23.48
C PRO A 242 -8.56 5.91 23.00
N ASN A 243 -7.91 5.72 21.84
CA ASN A 243 -6.95 6.69 21.34
C ASN A 243 -7.64 8.04 21.06
N ALA A 244 -7.25 9.08 21.80
CA ALA A 244 -7.88 10.40 21.70
C ALA A 244 -7.77 11.02 20.29
N ALA A 245 -6.68 10.78 19.57
CA ALA A 245 -6.52 11.25 18.19
C ALA A 245 -7.49 10.52 17.25
N LEU A 246 -7.62 9.19 17.38
CA LEU A 246 -8.57 8.39 16.62
C LEU A 246 -10.00 8.87 16.81
N ILE A 247 -10.41 9.06 18.08
CA ILE A 247 -11.75 9.55 18.42
C ILE A 247 -11.98 10.93 17.81
N ALA A 248 -11.04 11.87 18.01
CA ALA A 248 -11.18 13.23 17.53
C ALA A 248 -11.32 13.29 16.00
N MET A 249 -10.49 12.52 15.28
CA MET A 249 -10.54 12.44 13.81
C MET A 249 -11.84 11.80 13.33
N ALA A 250 -12.24 10.67 13.91
CA ALA A 250 -13.47 9.97 13.53
C ALA A 250 -14.73 10.82 13.79
N LEU A 251 -14.78 11.53 14.91
CA LEU A 251 -15.88 12.45 15.23
C LEU A 251 -15.90 13.68 14.30
N ALA A 252 -14.74 14.27 14.02
CA ALA A 252 -14.64 15.39 13.09
C ALA A 252 -15.14 14.99 11.69
N GLN A 253 -14.81 13.77 11.25
CA GLN A 253 -15.25 13.21 9.98
C GLN A 253 -16.77 12.96 9.96
N LYS A 254 -17.29 12.29 11.00
CA LYS A 254 -18.71 11.96 11.14
C LYS A 254 -19.60 13.21 11.21
N ASN A 255 -19.13 14.27 11.86
CA ASN A 255 -19.89 15.50 12.05
C ASN A 255 -19.61 16.56 10.96
N HIS A 256 -18.82 16.24 9.93
CA HIS A 256 -18.41 17.18 8.89
C HIS A 256 -17.80 18.49 9.45
N SER A 257 -17.00 18.36 10.52
CA SER A 257 -16.34 19.50 11.17
C SER A 257 -15.36 20.18 10.22
N ALA A 258 -15.17 21.50 10.36
CA ALA A 258 -14.13 22.25 9.65
C ALA A 258 -12.71 21.72 9.93
N THR A 259 -12.49 21.06 11.08
CA THR A 259 -11.20 20.44 11.44
C THR A 259 -10.92 19.13 10.70
N SER A 260 -11.90 18.52 10.02
CA SER A 260 -11.72 17.27 9.27
C SER A 260 -10.67 17.38 8.17
N GLN A 261 -10.67 18.50 7.43
CA GLN A 261 -9.69 18.76 6.38
C GLN A 261 -8.26 18.86 6.92
N MET A 262 -8.08 19.50 8.08
CA MET A 262 -6.77 19.58 8.75
C MET A 262 -6.28 18.17 9.14
N TYR A 263 -7.15 17.31 9.68
CA TYR A 263 -6.78 15.94 10.02
C TYR A 263 -6.44 15.11 8.78
N GLN A 264 -7.17 15.26 7.68
CA GLN A 264 -6.84 14.61 6.41
C GLN A 264 -5.46 15.02 5.90
N GLN A 265 -5.14 16.31 5.94
CA GLN A 265 -3.82 16.82 5.56
C GLN A 265 -2.71 16.23 6.45
N HIS A 266 -2.92 16.16 7.76
CA HIS A 266 -1.96 15.55 8.68
C HIS A 266 -1.75 14.05 8.41
N MET A 267 -2.82 13.30 8.12
CA MET A 267 -2.71 11.88 7.76
C MET A 267 -2.00 11.69 6.42
N GLN A 268 -2.31 12.50 5.42
CA GLN A 268 -1.65 12.49 4.12
C GLN A 268 -0.14 12.78 4.27
N GLN A 269 0.22 13.85 5.00
CA GLN A 269 1.61 14.20 5.23
C GLN A 269 2.35 13.07 5.97
N ALA A 270 1.73 12.52 7.01
CA ALA A 270 2.32 11.39 7.74
C ALA A 270 2.49 10.15 6.85
N ALA A 271 1.54 9.88 5.95
CA ALA A 271 1.65 8.76 5.03
C ALA A 271 2.84 8.92 4.08
N ILE A 272 3.04 10.11 3.52
CA ILE A 272 4.19 10.45 2.66
C ILE A 272 5.51 10.30 3.42
N LEU A 273 5.59 10.85 4.62
CA LEU A 273 6.81 10.77 5.45
C LEU A 273 7.13 9.33 5.84
N TRP A 274 6.12 8.55 6.20
CA TRP A 274 6.30 7.13 6.49
C TRP A 274 6.78 6.38 5.26
N SER A 275 6.21 6.62 4.07
CA SER A 275 6.69 6.03 2.80
C SER A 275 8.17 6.35 2.53
N GLN A 276 8.59 7.58 2.80
CA GLN A 276 9.98 8.00 2.62
C GLN A 276 10.91 7.29 3.61
N LEU A 277 10.56 7.30 4.90
CA LEU A 277 11.32 6.62 5.95
C LEU A 277 11.38 5.11 5.70
N SER A 278 10.26 4.47 5.34
CA SER A 278 10.24 3.04 5.04
C SER A 278 11.09 2.71 3.82
N SER A 279 11.06 3.55 2.78
CA SER A 279 11.93 3.36 1.61
C SER A 279 13.41 3.41 2.01
N GLN A 280 13.81 4.36 2.85
CA GLN A 280 15.19 4.46 3.35
C GLN A 280 15.58 3.25 4.21
N MET A 281 14.72 2.85 5.16
CA MET A 281 14.94 1.66 5.99
C MET A 281 15.10 0.40 5.14
N ILE A 282 14.26 0.24 4.11
CA ILE A 282 14.31 -0.90 3.19
C ILE A 282 15.61 -0.90 2.39
N THR A 283 16.02 0.25 1.83
CA THR A 283 17.26 0.38 1.05
C THR A 283 18.49 0.07 1.92
N MET A 284 18.58 0.63 3.14
CA MET A 284 19.71 0.38 4.04
C MET A 284 19.84 -1.11 4.38
N VAL A 285 18.71 -1.79 4.62
CA VAL A 285 18.71 -3.23 4.89
C VAL A 285 19.16 -4.02 3.65
N ASP A 286 18.70 -3.67 2.44
CA ASP A 286 19.11 -4.32 1.19
C ASP A 286 20.61 -4.14 0.88
N GLU A 287 21.15 -2.95 1.15
CA GLU A 287 22.59 -2.66 1.03
C GLU A 287 23.42 -3.49 2.03
N ASN A 288 22.94 -3.62 3.27
CA ASN A 288 23.57 -4.47 4.28
C ASN A 288 23.54 -5.96 3.91
N PHE A 289 22.51 -6.42 3.19
CA PHE A 289 22.48 -7.76 2.60
C PHE A 289 23.48 -7.91 1.45
N SER A 290 23.61 -6.90 0.60
CA SER A 290 24.50 -6.91 -0.57
C SER A 290 25.99 -6.81 -0.21
N THR A 291 26.33 -6.08 0.85
CA THR A 291 27.70 -5.96 1.36
C THR A 291 28.17 -7.26 2.05
N LYS A 292 27.29 -7.94 2.80
CA LYS A 292 27.57 -9.29 3.34
C LYS A 292 27.90 -10.31 2.25
N LYS A 293 27.17 -10.28 1.12
CA LYS A 293 27.46 -11.08 -0.09
C LYS A 293 28.86 -10.82 -0.68
N SER A 294 29.40 -9.60 -0.50
CA SER A 294 30.70 -9.20 -1.03
C SER A 294 31.86 -9.59 -0.11
N SER A 295 31.67 -9.52 1.22
CA SER A 295 32.64 -9.99 2.21
C SER A 295 32.79 -11.52 2.28
N GLU A 296 31.82 -12.28 1.76
CA GLU A 296 31.85 -13.75 1.71
C GLU A 296 32.86 -14.32 0.69
N GLN A 297 33.34 -13.52 -0.27
CA GLN A 297 34.44 -13.92 -1.16
C GLN A 297 35.80 -14.05 -0.44
N GLN A 298 35.88 -13.69 0.85
CA GLN A 298 37.11 -13.76 1.65
C GLN A 298 37.15 -14.88 2.71
N GLY A 299 36.29 -15.92 2.63
CA GLY A 299 36.60 -17.21 3.26
C GLY A 299 35.57 -17.86 4.20
N ASN A 300 34.31 -17.42 4.19
CA ASN A 300 33.23 -18.18 4.83
C ASN A 300 32.43 -18.99 3.80
N LYS A 301 31.88 -20.13 4.24
CA LYS A 301 31.10 -21.07 3.41
C LYS A 301 30.02 -20.29 2.63
N PRO A 302 29.93 -20.44 1.29
CA PRO A 302 28.88 -19.78 0.52
C PRO A 302 27.52 -20.33 0.94
N PHE A 303 26.55 -19.44 1.19
CA PHE A 303 25.16 -19.83 1.41
C PHE A 303 24.65 -20.66 0.22
N THR A 304 23.92 -21.73 0.54
CA THR A 304 23.19 -22.54 -0.44
C THR A 304 22.11 -21.73 -1.14
N GLU A 305 21.69 -22.14 -2.34
CA GLU A 305 20.60 -21.47 -3.07
C GLU A 305 19.30 -21.41 -2.25
N ALA A 306 19.04 -22.45 -1.45
CA ALA A 306 17.89 -22.50 -0.55
C ALA A 306 17.95 -21.42 0.54
N GLU A 307 19.12 -21.20 1.15
CA GLU A 307 19.30 -20.15 2.17
C GLU A 307 19.18 -18.74 1.58
N LYS A 308 19.65 -18.53 0.34
CA LYS A 308 19.47 -17.27 -0.38
C LYS A 308 18.00 -17.00 -0.70
N GLN A 309 17.28 -18.01 -1.17
CA GLN A 309 15.84 -17.91 -1.45
C GLN A 309 15.05 -17.61 -0.17
N GLN A 310 15.40 -18.27 0.94
CA GLN A 310 14.76 -18.03 2.22
C GLN A 310 15.00 -16.59 2.73
N GLN A 311 16.24 -16.09 2.67
CA GLN A 311 16.54 -14.70 3.05
C GLN A 311 15.81 -13.68 2.19
N HIS A 312 15.73 -13.91 0.87
CA HIS A 312 14.97 -13.04 -0.03
C HIS A 312 13.47 -13.05 0.31
N ALA A 313 12.89 -14.22 0.62
CA ALA A 313 11.49 -14.31 1.05
C ALA A 313 11.24 -13.60 2.38
N GLU A 314 12.12 -13.76 3.36
CA GLU A 314 12.06 -13.07 4.65
C GLU A 314 12.15 -11.54 4.46
N PHE A 315 13.08 -11.06 3.64
CA PHE A 315 13.20 -9.63 3.34
C PHE A 315 11.95 -9.06 2.64
N SER A 316 11.40 -9.76 1.65
CA SER A 316 10.16 -9.32 1.00
C SER A 316 8.99 -9.28 1.99
N GLN A 317 8.89 -10.24 2.91
CA GLN A 317 7.87 -10.21 3.96
C GLN A 317 8.05 -9.01 4.90
N TRP A 318 9.29 -8.65 5.25
CA TRP A 318 9.59 -7.49 6.08
C TRP A 318 9.20 -6.18 5.39
N GLN A 319 9.53 -6.02 4.11
CA GLN A 319 9.14 -4.86 3.31
C GLN A 319 7.63 -4.67 3.35
N GLN A 320 6.88 -5.73 3.06
CA GLN A 320 5.42 -5.71 3.10
C GLN A 320 4.92 -5.30 4.49
N GLN A 321 5.42 -5.94 5.56
CA GLN A 321 5.02 -5.65 6.93
C GLN A 321 5.18 -4.18 7.36
N ILE A 322 6.16 -3.45 6.83
CA ILE A 322 6.36 -2.02 7.16
C ILE A 322 5.43 -1.12 6.33
N LEU A 323 5.21 -1.49 5.07
CA LEU A 323 4.40 -0.73 4.12
C LEU A 323 2.89 -0.94 4.35
N ASP A 324 2.50 -2.06 4.93
CA ASP A 324 1.13 -2.48 5.24
C ASP A 324 0.51 -1.74 6.43
N GLU A 325 0.73 -0.45 6.55
CA GLU A 325 0.13 0.40 7.57
C GLU A 325 -0.93 1.31 6.99
N SER A 326 -2.07 1.38 7.69
CA SER A 326 -3.17 2.30 7.40
C SER A 326 -2.73 3.77 7.52
N LEU A 327 -3.47 4.68 6.89
CA LEU A 327 -3.32 6.12 7.09
C LEU A 327 -3.25 6.52 8.57
N PHE A 328 -4.11 5.94 9.41
CA PHE A 328 -4.12 6.28 10.84
C PHE A 328 -2.91 5.69 11.59
N SER A 329 -2.49 4.47 11.27
CA SER A 329 -1.27 3.90 11.83
C SER A 329 -0.05 4.75 11.50
N ARG A 330 0.12 5.12 10.21
CA ARG A 330 1.22 5.99 9.75
C ARG A 330 1.16 7.34 10.45
N HIS A 331 -0.03 7.91 10.64
CA HIS A 331 -0.23 9.12 11.43
C HIS A 331 0.30 8.97 12.86
N GLU A 332 -0.10 7.93 13.59
CA GLU A 332 0.32 7.74 14.99
C GLU A 332 1.83 7.48 15.13
N LEU A 333 2.42 6.71 14.20
CA LEU A 333 3.86 6.45 14.17
C LEU A 333 4.65 7.75 13.93
N ILE A 334 4.33 8.49 12.88
CA ILE A 334 4.99 9.77 12.57
C ILE A 334 4.75 10.82 13.67
N ARG A 335 3.54 10.88 14.21
CA ARG A 335 3.22 11.77 15.34
C ARG A 335 4.07 11.46 16.57
N THR A 336 4.38 10.19 16.81
CA THR A 336 5.28 9.76 17.90
C THR A 336 6.70 10.25 17.67
N LEU A 337 7.21 10.16 16.44
CA LEU A 337 8.52 10.73 16.08
C LEU A 337 8.56 12.25 16.30
N TYR A 338 7.54 12.98 15.84
CA TYR A 338 7.46 14.44 16.00
C TYR A 338 7.27 14.93 17.44
N ARG A 339 6.92 14.04 18.37
CA ARG A 339 6.84 14.38 19.79
C ARG A 339 8.22 14.40 20.45
N HIS A 340 9.23 13.73 19.89
CA HIS A 340 10.55 13.62 20.50
C HIS A 340 11.24 14.99 20.71
N PRO A 341 11.33 15.87 19.69
CA PRO A 341 11.97 17.19 19.87
C PRO A 341 11.26 18.08 20.90
N LYS A 342 10.00 17.79 21.23
CA LYS A 342 9.17 18.53 22.20
C LYS A 342 9.24 17.94 23.61
N GLN A 343 9.97 16.85 23.81
CA GLN A 343 10.16 16.26 25.15
C GLN A 343 11.08 17.11 26.01
N GLN A 344 11.04 16.89 27.32
CA GLN A 344 11.98 17.51 28.25
C GLN A 344 13.42 17.12 27.90
N GLN A 345 14.34 18.08 27.99
CA GLN A 345 15.76 17.87 27.64
C GLN A 345 16.40 16.71 28.42
N SER A 346 16.03 16.54 29.70
CA SER A 346 16.48 15.42 30.52
C SER A 346 16.07 14.06 29.98
N LEU A 347 14.87 13.96 29.37
CA LEU A 347 14.37 12.73 28.76
C LEU A 347 15.06 12.46 27.41
N GLN A 348 15.32 13.51 26.63
CA GLN A 348 16.09 13.40 25.37
C GLN A 348 17.53 12.93 25.64
N GLN A 349 18.18 13.47 26.67
CA GLN A 349 19.53 13.06 27.06
C GLN A 349 19.59 11.61 27.54
N ARG A 350 18.60 11.19 28.34
CA ARG A 350 18.56 9.84 28.92
C ARG A 350 18.06 8.77 27.96
N GLY A 351 17.36 9.13 26.88
CA GLY A 351 16.68 8.17 26.03
C GLY A 351 15.44 7.56 26.70
N TYR A 352 14.54 7.00 25.90
CA TYR A 352 13.30 6.38 26.38
C TYR A 352 12.68 5.44 25.35
N VAL A 353 11.76 4.60 25.80
CA VAL A 353 11.04 3.65 24.96
C VAL A 353 9.57 4.03 24.90
N VAL A 354 8.99 3.99 23.70
CA VAL A 354 7.56 4.15 23.46
C VAL A 354 7.04 2.90 22.78
N HIS A 355 6.01 2.32 23.36
CA HIS A 355 5.26 1.23 22.76
C HIS A 355 4.13 1.79 21.89
N GLN A 356 4.02 1.29 20.67
CA GLN A 356 2.97 1.63 19.72
C GLN A 356 2.38 0.37 19.11
N HIS A 357 1.24 0.51 18.46
CA HIS A 357 0.54 -0.60 17.83
C HIS A 357 0.13 -0.20 16.41
N SER A 358 0.04 -1.20 15.53
CA SER A 358 -0.61 -0.99 14.25
C SER A 358 -2.13 -0.87 14.47
N TYR A 359 -2.73 0.13 13.85
CA TYR A 359 -4.19 0.28 13.71
C TYR A 359 -4.71 -0.34 12.41
N GLU A 360 -3.88 -1.14 11.74
CA GLU A 360 -4.24 -1.99 10.59
C GLU A 360 -4.24 -3.48 10.99
N CYS A 361 -3.21 -3.92 11.72
CA CYS A 361 -2.99 -5.30 12.11
C CYS A 361 -2.78 -5.42 13.63
N LEU A 362 -3.77 -5.97 14.34
CA LEU A 362 -3.69 -6.20 15.79
C LEU A 362 -2.47 -7.02 16.22
N GLY A 363 -1.98 -7.88 15.33
CA GLY A 363 -0.82 -8.73 15.55
C GLY A 363 0.53 -8.03 15.40
N ARG A 364 0.57 -6.72 15.14
CA ARG A 364 1.79 -5.96 14.93
C ARG A 364 2.01 -4.95 16.04
N HIS A 365 3.12 -5.09 16.73
CA HIS A 365 3.53 -4.20 17.81
C HIS A 365 4.82 -3.47 17.46
N TYR A 366 4.89 -2.19 17.80
CA TYR A 366 6.06 -1.33 17.57
C TYR A 366 6.71 -0.96 18.90
N VAL A 367 8.03 -1.10 18.97
CA VAL A 367 8.86 -0.64 20.08
C VAL A 367 9.79 0.43 19.52
N LEU A 368 9.49 1.70 19.83
CA LEU A 368 10.28 2.84 19.40
C LEU A 368 11.25 3.19 20.52
N ILE A 369 12.54 2.96 20.29
CA ILE A 369 13.61 3.26 21.23
C ILE A 369 14.27 4.56 20.77
N PHE A 370 13.98 5.65 21.48
CA PHE A 370 14.68 6.91 21.26
C PHE A 370 16.01 6.86 22.02
N TYR A 371 17.11 6.80 21.28
CA TYR A 371 18.44 6.75 21.88
C TYR A 371 18.73 8.03 22.68
N GLY A 372 19.45 7.86 23.79
CA GLY A 372 19.93 8.97 24.58
C GLY A 372 21.06 9.72 23.87
N GLN A 373 21.03 11.05 23.94
CA GLN A 373 22.08 11.91 23.38
C GLN A 373 23.43 11.80 24.13
N ASP A 374 23.41 11.27 25.37
CA ASP A 374 24.64 10.98 26.10
C ASP A 374 25.31 9.71 25.54
N VAL A 375 26.44 9.88 24.86
CA VAL A 375 27.16 8.81 24.15
C VAL A 375 27.65 7.71 25.10
N GLU A 376 28.02 8.06 26.33
CA GLU A 376 28.45 7.12 27.37
C GLU A 376 27.28 6.59 28.22
N GLY A 377 26.06 7.09 27.95
CA GLY A 377 24.86 6.72 28.68
C GLY A 377 24.42 5.27 28.42
N GLN A 378 23.75 4.66 29.40
CA GLN A 378 23.22 3.28 29.30
C GLN A 378 22.17 3.09 28.21
N HIS A 379 21.60 4.19 27.70
CA HIS A 379 20.61 4.18 26.63
C HIS A 379 21.10 4.85 25.34
N SER A 380 22.41 5.03 25.21
CA SER A 380 23.00 5.51 23.96
C SER A 380 22.82 4.49 22.84
N LYS A 381 22.90 4.95 21.59
CA LYS A 381 22.86 4.08 20.42
C LYS A 381 23.87 2.94 20.52
N LYS A 382 25.11 3.26 20.90
CA LYS A 382 26.21 2.28 21.04
C LYS A 382 25.89 1.19 22.08
N ALA A 383 25.17 1.52 23.15
CA ALA A 383 24.80 0.58 24.20
C ALA A 383 23.63 -0.35 23.80
N ILE A 384 22.65 0.17 23.05
CA ILE A 384 21.40 -0.54 22.76
C ILE A 384 21.42 -1.25 21.39
N GLN A 385 22.06 -0.69 20.36
CA GLN A 385 21.92 -1.13 18.97
C GLN A 385 22.21 -2.64 18.78
N SER A 386 23.23 -3.19 19.45
CA SER A 386 23.56 -4.62 19.38
C SER A 386 22.55 -5.54 20.08
N ASN A 387 21.68 -4.97 20.91
CA ASN A 387 20.69 -5.70 21.71
C ASN A 387 19.25 -5.61 21.14
N LEU A 388 19.02 -4.90 20.03
CA LEU A 388 17.68 -4.73 19.46
C LEU A 388 16.96 -6.06 19.21
N ALA A 389 17.68 -7.06 18.71
CA ALA A 389 17.14 -8.41 18.50
C ALA A 389 16.65 -9.07 19.79
N LYS A 390 17.43 -8.94 20.87
CA LYS A 390 17.09 -9.48 22.18
C LYS A 390 15.88 -8.75 22.78
N ILE A 391 15.83 -7.42 22.64
CA ILE A 391 14.68 -6.62 23.08
C ILE A 391 13.41 -7.05 22.36
N ALA A 392 13.48 -7.25 21.04
CA ALA A 392 12.34 -7.70 20.25
C ALA A 392 11.81 -9.07 20.72
N LEU A 393 12.70 -10.02 21.00
CA LEU A 393 12.36 -11.34 21.54
C LEU A 393 11.76 -11.26 22.95
N ASP A 394 12.36 -10.44 23.83
CA ASP A 394 11.86 -10.23 25.20
C ASP A 394 10.44 -9.61 25.19
N VAL A 395 10.16 -8.69 24.27
CA VAL A 395 8.82 -8.10 24.11
C VAL A 395 7.85 -9.13 23.53
N ALA A 396 8.24 -9.86 22.49
CA ALA A 396 7.41 -10.90 21.86
C ALA A 396 6.92 -11.96 22.86
N THR A 397 7.78 -12.34 23.82
CA THR A 397 7.44 -13.37 24.83
C THR A 397 6.56 -12.86 25.97
N ARG A 398 6.48 -11.55 26.19
CA ARG A 398 5.77 -10.94 27.33
C ARG A 398 4.41 -10.36 26.96
N LEU A 399 4.19 -10.01 25.69
CA LEU A 399 2.95 -9.42 25.24
C LEU A 399 1.81 -10.45 25.25
N PRO A 400 0.71 -10.22 26.00
CA PRO A 400 -0.38 -11.17 26.13
C PRO A 400 -1.37 -11.12 24.94
N ILE A 401 -0.92 -10.86 23.72
CA ILE A 401 -1.80 -10.76 22.54
C ILE A 401 -1.77 -12.09 21.78
N ALA A 402 -2.89 -12.80 21.77
CA ALA A 402 -3.01 -14.09 21.10
C ALA A 402 -2.80 -14.01 19.58
N GLU A 403 -3.11 -12.85 19.00
CA GLU A 403 -2.97 -12.53 17.59
C GLU A 403 -1.61 -11.92 17.24
N LEU A 404 -0.66 -11.81 18.18
CA LEU A 404 0.68 -11.26 17.90
C LEU A 404 1.39 -12.12 16.84
N HIS A 405 1.78 -11.49 15.74
CA HIS A 405 2.50 -12.11 14.64
C HIS A 405 3.94 -11.61 14.56
N HIS A 406 4.19 -10.34 14.91
CA HIS A 406 5.54 -9.77 14.89
C HIS A 406 5.68 -8.53 15.76
N VAL A 407 6.90 -8.32 16.24
CA VAL A 407 7.34 -7.12 16.95
C VAL A 407 8.34 -6.39 16.07
N ILE A 408 8.10 -5.10 15.81
CA ILE A 408 8.99 -4.22 15.06
C ILE A 408 9.68 -3.29 16.06
N VAL A 409 11.00 -3.37 16.15
CA VAL A 409 11.81 -2.48 16.98
C VAL A 409 12.48 -1.45 16.08
N LEU A 410 12.26 -0.17 16.40
CA LEU A 410 12.88 0.97 15.72
C LEU A 410 13.80 1.68 16.72
N GLY A 411 15.11 1.59 16.52
CA GLY A 411 16.09 2.40 17.24
C GLY A 411 16.27 3.74 16.55
N ILE A 412 15.97 4.84 17.22
CA ILE A 412 15.81 6.16 16.59
C ILE A 412 16.84 7.11 17.18
N ASP A 413 17.71 7.64 16.32
CA ASP A 413 18.70 8.65 16.64
C ASP A 413 18.34 9.98 15.98
N PHE A 414 18.32 11.07 16.76
CA PHE A 414 18.09 12.42 16.24
C PHE A 414 19.44 13.14 16.18
N ILE A 415 19.98 13.26 14.97
CA ILE A 415 21.30 13.83 14.74
C ILE A 415 21.12 15.28 14.27
N THR A 416 21.79 16.20 14.95
CA THR A 416 21.78 17.64 14.61
C THR A 416 23.15 18.03 14.07
N GLU A 417 23.23 18.38 12.79
CA GLU A 417 24.46 18.82 12.13
C GLU A 417 24.21 20.15 11.42
N ALA A 418 25.02 21.17 11.71
CA ALA A 418 25.10 22.43 10.96
C ALA A 418 23.73 23.06 10.58
N GLU A 419 22.81 23.14 11.55
CA GLU A 419 21.42 23.66 11.45
C GLU A 419 20.36 22.70 10.90
N ASP A 420 20.76 21.55 10.34
CA ASP A 420 19.83 20.51 9.91
C ASP A 420 19.70 19.40 10.97
N SER A 421 18.49 18.86 11.11
CA SER A 421 18.21 17.68 11.94
C SER A 421 17.75 16.53 11.07
N PHE A 422 18.47 15.42 11.13
CA PHE A 422 18.07 14.18 10.44
C PHE A 422 17.83 13.06 11.45
N ILE A 423 17.05 12.07 11.01
CA ILE A 423 16.67 10.91 11.81
C ILE A 423 17.38 9.71 11.21
N ASP A 424 18.17 9.02 12.02
CA ASP A 424 18.71 7.71 11.67
C ASP A 424 17.91 6.63 12.40
N ILE A 425 17.51 5.57 11.67
CA ILE A 425 16.63 4.53 12.17
C ILE A 425 17.26 3.16 11.98
N ASP A 426 17.61 2.52 13.08
CA ASP A 426 17.89 1.08 13.14
C ASP A 426 16.59 0.30 13.16
N LEU A 427 16.48 -0.75 12.34
CA LEU A 427 15.30 -1.58 12.21
C LEU A 427 15.59 -3.03 12.58
N TRP A 428 14.75 -3.60 13.44
CA TRP A 428 14.70 -5.04 13.68
C TRP A 428 13.26 -5.54 13.67
N ILE A 429 12.98 -6.65 12.98
CA ILE A 429 11.67 -7.30 12.99
C ILE A 429 11.82 -8.70 13.58
N GLN A 430 11.06 -8.98 14.64
CA GLN A 430 10.99 -10.29 15.28
C GLN A 430 9.65 -10.95 14.95
N PRO A 431 9.63 -12.01 14.11
CA PRO A 431 8.44 -12.83 13.95
C PRO A 431 8.10 -13.55 15.26
N VAL A 432 6.81 -13.80 15.47
CA VAL A 432 6.26 -14.50 16.64
C VAL A 432 5.50 -15.72 16.15
N ASP A 433 5.84 -16.88 16.71
CA ASP A 433 5.10 -18.11 16.42
C ASP A 433 3.65 -17.98 16.89
N ALA A 434 2.72 -18.42 16.05
CA ALA A 434 1.31 -18.39 16.39
C ALA A 434 1.06 -19.23 17.64
N MET A 435 0.56 -18.60 18.72
CA MET A 435 0.18 -19.32 19.93
C MET A 435 -0.79 -20.45 19.60
N SER A 436 -0.52 -21.65 20.10
CA SER A 436 -1.42 -22.81 20.02
C SER A 436 -2.76 -22.51 20.70
N GLN A 437 -3.82 -23.26 20.36
CA GLN A 437 -5.13 -23.07 21.01
C GLN A 437 -5.07 -23.17 22.54
N ARG A 438 -4.19 -24.03 23.06
CA ARG A 438 -3.99 -24.23 24.50
C ARG A 438 -3.32 -23.02 25.15
N GLU A 439 -2.28 -22.47 24.52
CA GLU A 439 -1.63 -21.23 24.96
C GLU A 439 -2.60 -20.05 24.91
N ARG A 440 -3.40 -19.94 23.84
CA ARG A 440 -4.45 -18.90 23.75
C ARG A 440 -5.49 -19.01 24.86
N GLN A 441 -5.90 -20.22 25.23
CA GLN A 441 -6.84 -20.43 26.35
C GLN A 441 -6.22 -20.02 27.69
N LEU A 442 -4.95 -20.37 27.93
CA LEU A 442 -4.22 -19.98 29.13
C LEU A 442 -4.01 -18.47 29.21
N SER A 443 -3.59 -17.82 28.12
CA SER A 443 -3.44 -16.36 28.06
C SER A 443 -4.76 -15.64 28.35
N LYS A 444 -5.88 -16.12 27.78
CA LYS A 444 -7.21 -15.58 28.09
C LYS A 444 -7.63 -15.76 29.56
N GLN A 445 -7.26 -16.88 30.18
CA GLN A 445 -7.52 -17.09 31.61
C GLN A 445 -6.67 -16.17 32.47
N LEU A 446 -5.38 -16.03 32.16
CA LEU A 446 -4.47 -15.11 32.86
C LEU A 446 -4.93 -13.65 32.75
N GLN A 447 -5.35 -13.22 31.57
CA GLN A 447 -5.91 -11.87 31.36
C GLN A 447 -7.17 -11.64 32.21
N ARG A 448 -8.09 -12.61 32.27
CA ARG A 448 -9.28 -12.50 33.12
C ARG A 448 -8.93 -12.41 34.60
N LEU A 449 -7.93 -13.16 35.06
CA LEU A 449 -7.46 -13.08 36.43
C LEU A 449 -6.83 -11.72 36.74
N GLN A 450 -6.01 -11.17 35.83
CA GLN A 450 -5.42 -9.84 35.98
C GLN A 450 -6.50 -8.75 36.03
N GLN A 451 -7.50 -8.79 35.16
CA GLN A 451 -8.63 -7.86 35.17
C GLN A 451 -9.50 -7.97 36.43
N GLN A 452 -9.60 -9.16 37.03
CA GLN A 452 -10.29 -9.36 38.31
C GLN A 452 -9.48 -8.81 39.49
N SER A 453 -8.15 -8.84 39.41
CA SER A 453 -7.26 -8.29 40.46
C SER A 453 -7.11 -6.76 40.42
N GLN A 454 -7.53 -6.11 39.33
CA GLN A 454 -7.52 -4.65 39.16
C GLN A 454 -8.87 -3.98 39.51
N LYS A 455 -9.88 -4.76 39.90
CA LYS A 455 -11.11 -4.28 40.54
C LYS A 455 -10.98 -4.36 42.05
#